data_AF-A0A2Z5PR47-F1
#
_entry.id   AF-A0A2Z5PR47-F1
#
_cell.length_a   1.000
_cell.length_b   1.000
_cell.length_c   1.000
_cell.angle_alpha   90.00
_cell.angle_beta   90.00
_cell.angle_gamma   90.00
#
_symmetry.space_group_name_H-M   'P 1'
#
loop_
_entity.id
_entity.type
_entity.pdbx_description
1 polymer ?
#
loop_
_entity_poly.entity_id
_entity_poly.type
_entity_poly.pdbx_seq_one_letter_code
_entity_poly.pdbx_strand_id
1 'polypeptide(L)'
;MKDFHDMSGCPPAYLPDDVTDIPNLMKVLLQAEQCAVKQYTKICNMTAGKDHRTYDLALAILNEEIQHESWFSEFLGDGPSGHFLRKGKTSPFVSKFLE
;
A
#
# COMPACT_ATOMS: atom_id res chain seq x y z
N MET A 1 -0.80 -5.31 21.24
CA MET A 1 -1.07 -5.28 19.78
C MET A 1 -2.40 -4.64 19.43
N LYS A 2 -3.47 -4.80 20.24
CA LYS A 2 -4.77 -4.15 20.00
C LYS A 2 -4.65 -2.63 19.79
N ASP A 3 -3.95 -1.93 20.69
CA ASP A 3 -3.80 -0.47 20.59
C ASP A 3 -3.11 -0.03 19.29
N PHE A 4 -2.09 -0.77 18.84
CA PHE A 4 -1.41 -0.51 17.57
C PHE A 4 -2.34 -0.71 16.37
N HIS A 5 -3.11 -1.79 16.40
CA HIS A 5 -4.10 -2.09 15.38
C HIS A 5 -5.17 -0.99 15.30
N ASP A 6 -5.69 -0.56 16.44
CA ASP A 6 -6.74 0.45 16.53
C ASP A 6 -6.27 1.84 16.04
N MET A 7 -4.96 2.11 16.06
CA MET A 7 -4.35 3.31 15.48
C MET A 7 -4.13 3.24 13.97
N SER A 8 -4.09 2.05 13.35
CA SER A 8 -3.71 1.88 11.94
C SER A 8 -4.72 2.46 10.95
N GLY A 9 -5.96 2.70 11.39
CA GLY A 9 -7.05 3.20 10.54
C GLY A 9 -7.59 2.16 9.54
N CYS A 10 -7.13 0.91 9.61
CA CYS A 10 -7.57 -0.20 8.80
C CYS A 10 -8.17 -1.32 9.67
N PRO A 11 -9.14 -2.09 9.15
CA PRO A 11 -9.64 -3.27 9.84
C PRO A 11 -8.54 -4.35 9.93
N PRO A 12 -8.63 -5.29 10.88
CA PRO A 12 -7.62 -6.32 11.00
C PRO A 12 -7.67 -7.26 9.81
N ALA A 13 -6.53 -7.43 9.16
CA ALA A 13 -6.36 -8.43 8.11
C ALA A 13 -6.18 -9.80 8.77
N TYR A 14 -7.18 -10.67 8.62
CA TYR A 14 -7.08 -12.06 9.02
C TYR A 14 -6.73 -12.91 7.81
N LEU A 15 -5.61 -13.64 7.89
CA LEU A 15 -5.24 -14.61 6.86
C LEU A 15 -6.26 -15.76 6.86
N PRO A 16 -6.55 -16.36 5.69
CA PRO A 16 -7.35 -17.56 5.63
C PRO A 16 -6.69 -18.70 6.43
N ASP A 17 -7.51 -19.59 7.00
CA ASP A 17 -7.03 -20.76 7.75
C ASP A 17 -6.14 -21.67 6.87
N ASP A 18 -6.52 -21.80 5.60
CA ASP A 18 -5.70 -22.44 4.57
C ASP A 18 -4.96 -21.38 3.74
N VAL A 19 -3.69 -21.20 4.03
CA VAL A 19 -2.81 -20.26 3.31
C VAL A 19 -2.48 -20.71 1.89
N THR A 20 -2.85 -21.94 1.50
CA THR A 20 -2.73 -22.42 0.11
C THR A 20 -3.91 -22.02 -0.77
N ASP A 21 -4.98 -21.48 -0.18
CA ASP A 21 -6.07 -20.80 -0.90
C ASP A 21 -5.58 -19.43 -1.40
N ILE A 22 -4.76 -19.46 -2.45
CA ILE A 22 -4.14 -18.27 -3.04
C ILE A 22 -5.19 -17.22 -3.44
N PRO A 23 -6.33 -17.55 -4.08
CA PRO A 23 -7.34 -16.55 -4.42
C PRO A 23 -7.89 -15.80 -3.19
N ASN A 24 -8.20 -16.49 -2.09
CA ASN A 24 -8.69 -15.81 -0.89
C ASN A 24 -7.58 -15.05 -0.16
N LEU A 25 -6.36 -15.59 -0.11
CA LEU A 25 -5.19 -14.87 0.41
C LEU A 25 -4.97 -13.55 -0.35
N MET A 26 -5.01 -13.58 -1.68
CA MET A 26 -4.83 -12.39 -2.52
C MET A 26 -5.92 -11.36 -2.32
N LYS A 27 -7.18 -11.77 -2.09
CA LYS A 27 -8.27 -10.84 -1.75
C LYS A 27 -8.04 -10.13 -0.42
N VAL A 28 -7.53 -10.84 0.60
CA VAL A 28 -7.19 -10.24 1.90
C VAL A 28 -6.08 -9.20 1.73
N LEU A 29 -5.02 -9.54 0.99
CA LEU A 29 -3.90 -8.62 0.72
C LEU A 29 -4.36 -7.41 -0.09
N LEU A 30 -5.14 -7.61 -1.16
CA LEU A 30 -5.71 -6.52 -1.96
C LEU A 30 -6.53 -5.54 -1.10
N GLN A 31 -7.37 -6.04 -0.20
CA GLN A 31 -8.16 -5.20 0.70
C GLN A 31 -7.29 -4.43 1.69
N ALA A 32 -6.18 -5.01 2.15
CA ALA A 32 -5.22 -4.34 3.01
C ALA A 32 -4.54 -3.16 2.28
N GLU A 33 -4.02 -3.39 1.08
CA GLU A 33 -3.41 -2.34 0.25
C GLU A 33 -4.42 -1.22 -0.10
N GLN A 34 -5.65 -1.58 -0.48
CA GLN A 34 -6.73 -0.60 -0.73
C GLN A 34 -7.03 0.30 0.47
N CYS A 35 -6.91 -0.24 1.69
CA CYS A 35 -7.05 0.56 2.89
C CYS A 35 -5.83 1.47 3.10
N ALA A 36 -4.62 0.96 2.91
CA ALA A 36 -3.39 1.75 3.02
C ALA A 36 -3.35 2.92 2.03
N VAL A 37 -3.74 2.69 0.76
CA VAL A 37 -3.87 3.74 -0.27
C VAL A 37 -4.80 4.87 0.20
N LYS A 38 -5.95 4.53 0.79
CA LYS A 38 -6.89 5.53 1.35
C LYS A 38 -6.26 6.32 2.49
N GLN A 39 -5.54 5.66 3.41
CA GLN A 39 -4.90 6.32 4.54
C GLN A 39 -3.78 7.25 4.11
N TYR A 40 -2.86 6.80 3.25
CA TYR A 40 -1.76 7.66 2.78
C TYR A 40 -2.26 8.80 1.88
N THR A 41 -3.32 8.58 1.11
CA THR A 41 -4.00 9.67 0.37
C THR A 41 -4.54 10.73 1.34
N LYS A 42 -5.16 10.32 2.46
CA LYS A 42 -5.62 11.24 3.49
C LYS A 42 -4.47 12.01 4.12
N ILE A 43 -3.35 11.36 4.42
CA ILE A 43 -2.15 12.01 4.97
C ILE A 43 -1.60 13.03 3.97
N CYS A 44 -1.49 12.67 2.68
CA CYS A 44 -1.06 13.59 1.63
C CYS A 44 -1.98 14.82 1.57
N ASN A 45 -3.30 14.65 1.60
CA ASN A 45 -4.25 15.76 1.60
C ASN A 45 -4.13 16.64 2.86
N MET A 46 -3.78 16.07 4.00
CA MET A 46 -3.58 16.82 5.25
C MET A 46 -2.32 17.69 5.20
N THR A 47 -1.25 17.22 4.54
CA THR A 47 0.09 17.82 4.56
C THR A 47 0.43 18.64 3.31
N ALA A 48 -0.31 18.47 2.21
CA ALA A 48 -0.12 19.20 0.96
C ALA A 48 -0.11 20.73 1.21
N GLY A 49 0.97 21.38 0.79
CA GLY A 49 1.19 22.83 0.95
C GLY A 49 1.38 23.31 2.40
N LYS A 50 1.47 22.41 3.38
CA LYS A 50 1.64 22.74 4.80
C LYS A 50 2.91 22.15 5.39
N ASP A 51 3.20 20.90 5.07
CA ASP A 51 4.41 20.20 5.50
C ASP A 51 4.96 19.39 4.33
N HIS A 52 5.89 19.98 3.61
CA HIS A 52 6.46 19.37 2.42
C HIS A 52 7.29 18.12 2.74
N ARG A 53 7.88 18.01 3.93
CA ARG A 53 8.70 16.85 4.29
C ARG A 53 7.82 15.64 4.55
N THR A 54 6.77 15.81 5.35
CA THR A 54 5.81 14.74 5.62
C THR A 54 5.00 14.39 4.38
N TYR A 55 4.61 15.38 3.58
CA TYR A 55 3.96 15.14 2.30
C TYR A 55 4.84 14.30 1.37
N ASP A 56 6.11 14.65 1.21
CA ASP A 56 7.01 13.93 0.31
C ASP A 56 7.26 12.48 0.74
N LEU A 57 7.37 12.25 2.06
CA LEU A 57 7.46 10.89 2.62
C LEU A 57 6.15 10.10 2.41
N ALA A 58 5.00 10.69 2.76
CA ALA A 58 3.70 10.03 2.60
C ALA A 58 3.39 9.73 1.13
N LEU A 59 3.78 10.63 0.22
CA LEU A 59 3.62 10.46 -1.22
C LEU A 59 4.50 9.31 -1.73
N ALA A 60 5.72 9.17 -1.23
CA ALA A 60 6.57 8.04 -1.62
C ALA A 60 5.99 6.69 -1.17
N ILE A 61 5.45 6.62 0.06
CA ILE A 61 4.78 5.40 0.54
C ILE A 61 3.51 5.14 -0.28
N LEU A 62 2.70 6.16 -0.56
CA LEU A 62 1.49 6.03 -1.39
C LEU A 62 1.78 5.41 -2.76
N ASN A 63 2.92 5.72 -3.38
CA ASN A 63 3.31 5.09 -4.64
C ASN A 63 3.60 3.58 -4.49
N GLU A 64 4.14 3.14 -3.34
CA GLU A 64 4.34 1.72 -3.05
C GLU A 64 3.01 0.98 -2.86
N GLU A 65 2.10 1.54 -2.05
CA GLU A 65 0.80 0.91 -1.77
C GLU A 65 -0.02 0.76 -3.06
N ILE A 66 -0.03 1.78 -3.94
CA ILE A 66 -0.71 1.72 -5.25
C ILE A 66 -0.11 0.61 -6.13
N GLN A 67 1.21 0.41 -6.06
CA GLN A 67 1.88 -0.65 -6.82
C GLN A 67 1.55 -2.04 -6.29
N HIS A 68 1.51 -2.22 -4.97
CA HIS A 68 1.11 -3.49 -4.37
C HIS A 68 -0.36 -3.82 -4.69
N GLU A 69 -1.26 -2.85 -4.57
CA GLU A 69 -2.66 -2.98 -4.98
C GLU A 69 -2.75 -3.43 -6.45
N SER A 70 -1.99 -2.76 -7.31
CA SER A 70 -1.88 -3.05 -8.75
C SER A 70 -1.45 -4.51 -9.01
N TRP A 71 -0.39 -4.99 -8.35
CA TRP A 71 0.08 -6.37 -8.48
C TRP A 71 -0.96 -7.41 -8.04
N PHE A 72 -1.65 -7.17 -6.91
CA PHE A 72 -2.67 -8.10 -6.42
C PHE A 72 -3.92 -8.11 -7.31
N SER A 73 -4.34 -6.94 -7.80
CA SER A 73 -5.45 -6.78 -8.73
C SER A 73 -5.18 -7.52 -10.05
N GLU A 74 -3.97 -7.39 -10.59
CA GLU A 74 -3.56 -8.13 -11.79
C GLU A 74 -3.50 -9.63 -11.59
N PHE A 75 -2.99 -10.07 -10.45
CA PHE A 75 -2.95 -11.48 -10.11
C PHE A 75 -4.36 -12.09 -10.10
N LEU A 76 -5.37 -11.33 -9.67
CA LEU A 76 -6.77 -11.74 -9.66
C LEU A 76 -7.47 -11.61 -11.02
N GLY A 77 -6.83 -10.99 -12.02
CA GLY A 77 -7.34 -10.87 -13.38
C GLY A 77 -8.20 -9.63 -13.65
N ASP A 78 -8.14 -8.61 -12.80
CA ASP A 78 -8.95 -7.37 -12.91
C ASP A 78 -8.46 -6.40 -14.02
N GLY A 79 -7.52 -6.84 -14.86
CA GLY A 79 -7.00 -6.11 -16.02
C GLY A 79 -5.67 -5.39 -15.77
N PRO A 80 -5.12 -4.69 -16.77
CA PRO A 80 -3.85 -3.99 -16.63
C PRO A 80 -4.01 -2.87 -15.60
N SER A 81 -3.22 -2.97 -14.54
CA SER A 81 -3.14 -1.98 -13.48
C SER A 81 -1.99 -0.99 -13.78
N GLY A 82 -1.97 0.17 -13.12
CA GLY A 82 -1.02 1.24 -13.41
C GLY A 82 0.41 1.01 -12.87
N HIS A 83 0.85 -0.24 -12.70
CA HIS A 83 2.13 -0.55 -12.06
C HIS A 83 3.33 -0.07 -12.90
N PHE A 84 4.32 0.50 -12.23
CA PHE A 84 5.57 0.92 -12.85
C PHE A 84 6.62 -0.21 -12.82
N LEU A 85 7.54 -0.19 -13.78
CA LEU A 85 8.62 -1.18 -13.86
C LEU A 85 9.70 -0.88 -12.80
N ARG A 86 9.92 -1.79 -11.86
CA ARG A 86 11.07 -1.73 -10.93
C ARG A 86 12.35 -2.19 -11.65
N LYS A 87 13.39 -1.33 -11.68
CA LYS A 87 14.70 -1.65 -12.28
C LYS A 87 15.83 -1.85 -11.24
N GLY A 88 15.50 -1.99 -9.96
CA GLY A 88 16.48 -2.13 -8.88
C GLY A 88 15.91 -2.82 -7.64
N LYS A 89 16.71 -2.89 -6.57
CA LYS A 89 16.30 -3.50 -5.28
C LYS A 89 15.23 -2.67 -4.55
N THR A 90 15.26 -1.36 -4.73
CA THR A 90 14.37 -0.40 -4.08
C THR A 90 13.55 0.35 -5.13
N SER A 91 12.36 0.79 -4.74
CA SER A 91 11.52 1.61 -5.61
C SER A 91 12.14 3.01 -5.83
N PRO A 92 11.97 3.61 -7.02
CA PRO A 92 12.45 4.95 -7.31
C PRO A 92 11.82 6.03 -6.41
N PHE A 93 10.66 5.77 -5.81
CA PHE A 93 9.97 6.73 -4.94
C PHE A 93 10.55 6.73 -3.52
N VAL A 94 11.03 5.59 -3.04
CA VAL A 94 11.56 5.43 -1.67
C VAL A 94 13.08 5.54 -1.58
N SER A 95 13.81 5.34 -2.69
CA SER A 95 15.28 5.29 -2.69
C SER A 95 15.93 6.53 -2.08
N LYS A 96 15.33 7.71 -2.27
CA LYS A 96 15.79 9.00 -1.73
C LYS A 96 15.77 9.12 -0.19
N PHE A 97 15.15 8.17 0.53
CA PHE A 97 15.07 8.17 1.99
C PHE A 97 15.98 7.12 2.65
N LEU A 98 16.70 6.32 1.86
CA LEU A 98 17.52 5.20 2.35
C LEU A 98 19.03 5.51 2.32
N GLU A 99 19.39 6.77 2.05
CA GLU A 99 20.76 7.28 2.00
C GLU A 99 21.25 7.79 3.37
#